data_AF-A0A921RP46-F1
#
_entry.id   AF-A0A921RP46-F1
#
_cell.length_a   1.000
_cell.length_b   1.000
_cell.length_c   1.000
_cell.angle_alpha   90.00
_cell.angle_beta   90.00
_cell.angle_gamma   90.00
#
_symmetry.space_group_name_H-M   'P 1'
#
loop_
_entity.id
_entity.type
_entity.pdbx_description
1 polymer ?
#
loop_
_entity_poly.entity_id
_entity_poly.type
_entity_poly.pdbx_seq_one_letter_code
_entity_poly.pdbx_strand_id
1 'polypeptide(L)'
;MEGRAAVAENGGEGKASDSSSRFRRLCVFCGSSSGKRSSYRDAAVARKVDLVYGGGSLGLMGQVSEAVHKGGGHVIGVIPTTLMGKEITGETVGEVRAVAGMHQRKAEMARNSDAFIALPGGYGTLEEVLEVIAWSQLGIHSKPVGLLNVDGYYDFLLAFIDKAVDDGFVKPSQRHIFVSAPDARELVQKLEEYEAVQDDEDPAMPKLLWEMEQAGYNASPLLAEIAG
;
A
#
# COMPACT_ATOMS: atom_id res chain seq x y z
N MET A 1 32.84 3.59 -60.92
CA MET A 1 32.68 2.37 -60.10
C MET A 1 32.87 2.80 -58.66
N GLU A 2 32.09 2.23 -57.74
CA GLU A 2 31.97 2.58 -56.31
C GLU A 2 31.11 3.83 -56.07
N GLY A 3 30.08 3.85 -55.23
CA GLY A 3 29.59 2.87 -54.25
C GLY A 3 28.91 3.64 -53.11
N ARG A 4 27.61 3.40 -52.93
CA ARG A 4 26.68 3.86 -51.87
C ARG A 4 27.29 4.32 -50.52
N ALA A 5 26.64 5.33 -49.93
CA ALA A 5 26.10 5.23 -48.56
C ALA A 5 24.87 6.14 -48.41
N ALA A 6 23.68 5.53 -48.32
CA ALA A 6 22.47 6.20 -47.86
C ALA A 6 22.48 6.20 -46.33
N VAL A 7 22.26 7.36 -45.73
CA VAL A 7 22.13 7.52 -44.28
C VAL A 7 20.76 6.97 -43.88
N ALA A 8 20.76 5.88 -43.12
CA ALA A 8 19.57 5.37 -42.47
C ALA A 8 19.36 6.12 -41.15
N GLU A 9 18.30 6.92 -41.07
CA GLU A 9 17.80 7.47 -39.81
C GLU A 9 17.22 6.33 -38.98
N ASN A 10 17.93 5.94 -37.92
CA ASN A 10 17.40 5.01 -36.92
C ASN A 10 16.58 5.81 -35.90
N GLY A 11 15.30 6.00 -36.22
CA GLY A 11 14.27 6.38 -35.26
C GLY A 11 14.04 5.23 -34.27
N GLY A 12 14.75 5.28 -33.15
CA GLY A 12 14.47 4.43 -31.99
C GLY A 12 13.42 5.08 -31.10
N GLU A 13 12.15 5.06 -31.53
CA GLU A 13 11.04 5.29 -30.60
C GLU A 13 11.04 4.13 -29.60
N GLY A 14 11.52 4.40 -28.39
CA GLY A 14 11.36 3.49 -27.26
C GLY A 14 9.87 3.25 -27.03
N LYS A 15 9.39 2.07 -27.43
CA LYS A 15 8.08 1.57 -27.03
C LYS A 15 8.03 1.59 -25.50
N ALA A 16 7.27 2.52 -24.93
CA ALA A 16 6.79 2.39 -23.57
C ALA A 16 6.00 1.08 -23.50
N SER A 17 6.55 0.08 -22.82
CA SER A 17 5.84 -1.16 -22.55
C SER A 17 4.62 -0.82 -21.71
N ASP A 18 3.43 -1.03 -22.28
CA ASP A 18 2.17 -1.10 -21.55
C ASP A 18 2.20 -2.40 -20.73
N SER A 19 3.04 -2.46 -19.69
CA SER A 19 3.00 -3.53 -18.72
C SER A 19 1.82 -3.23 -17.79
N SER A 20 0.74 -4.00 -17.92
CA SER A 20 -0.34 -3.99 -16.93
C SER A 20 0.27 -4.23 -15.55
N SER A 21 0.01 -3.34 -14.60
CA SER A 21 0.50 -3.49 -13.23
C SER A 21 0.11 -4.85 -12.65
N ARG A 22 0.99 -5.46 -11.85
CA ARG A 22 0.70 -6.72 -11.15
C ARG A 22 -0.34 -6.57 -10.03
N PHE A 23 -0.66 -5.33 -9.65
CA PHE A 23 -1.64 -5.04 -8.62
C PHE A 23 -3.01 -4.79 -9.25
N ARG A 24 -4.02 -5.54 -8.80
CA ARG A 24 -5.40 -5.25 -9.12
C ARG A 24 -5.96 -4.21 -8.16
N ARG A 25 -5.68 -4.37 -6.86
CA ARG A 25 -6.20 -3.49 -5.80
C ARG A 25 -5.11 -2.98 -4.87
N LEU A 26 -5.09 -1.67 -4.63
CA LEU A 26 -4.20 -1.04 -3.65
C LEU A 26 -5.00 -0.60 -2.42
N CYS A 27 -4.52 -0.99 -1.24
CA CYS A 27 -4.99 -0.43 0.01
C CYS A 27 -4.31 0.92 0.24
N VAL A 28 -5.08 1.98 0.48
CA VAL A 28 -4.53 3.28 0.83
C VAL A 28 -4.93 3.68 2.25
N PHE A 29 -3.93 3.86 3.11
CA PHE A 29 -4.03 4.50 4.40
C PHE A 29 -3.67 5.98 4.24
N CYS A 30 -4.54 6.90 4.67
CA CYS A 30 -4.29 8.33 4.54
C CYS A 30 -5.10 9.15 5.54
N GLY A 31 -4.73 10.41 5.74
CA GLY A 31 -5.43 11.28 6.69
C GLY A 31 -6.88 11.59 6.29
N SER A 32 -7.78 11.55 7.27
CA SER A 32 -9.13 12.14 7.16
C SER A 32 -9.12 13.67 7.06
N SER A 33 -7.95 14.30 7.23
CA SER A 33 -7.68 15.71 6.94
C SER A 33 -6.78 15.85 5.70
N SER A 34 -6.89 16.96 4.96
CA SER A 34 -6.04 17.21 3.77
C SER A 34 -4.62 17.66 4.10
N GLY A 35 -4.29 17.90 5.36
CA GLY A 35 -3.06 18.57 5.76
C GLY A 35 -3.00 20.04 5.35
N LYS A 36 -1.82 20.66 5.53
CA LYS A 36 -1.61 22.10 5.30
C LYS A 36 -0.91 22.44 3.97
N ARG A 37 -0.32 21.45 3.30
CA ARG A 37 0.45 21.64 2.05
C ARG A 37 -0.36 21.12 0.87
N SER A 38 -0.26 21.81 -0.27
CA SER A 38 -0.91 21.37 -1.51
C SER A 38 -0.33 20.06 -2.04
N SER A 39 0.99 19.87 -1.87
CA SER A 39 1.72 18.67 -2.28
C SER A 39 1.09 17.37 -1.78
N TYR A 40 0.54 17.35 -0.56
CA TYR A 40 -0.14 16.18 -0.01
C TYR A 40 -1.42 15.81 -0.78
N ARG A 41 -2.10 16.80 -1.36
CA ARG A 41 -3.32 16.61 -2.14
C ARG A 41 -3.02 16.13 -3.56
N ASP A 42 -1.89 16.58 -4.11
CA ASP A 42 -1.44 16.23 -5.46
C ASP A 42 -0.82 14.82 -5.52
N ALA A 43 -0.56 14.22 -4.35
CA ALA A 43 0.04 12.90 -4.18
C ALA A 43 -0.90 11.71 -4.50
N ALA A 44 -2.08 11.94 -5.09
CA ALA A 44 -3.05 10.89 -5.37
C ALA A 44 -2.48 9.81 -6.31
N VAL A 45 -2.59 8.55 -5.90
CA VAL A 45 -1.95 7.41 -6.55
C VAL A 45 -2.83 6.84 -7.68
N ALA A 46 -2.24 6.85 -8.88
CA ALA A 46 -2.45 5.99 -10.05
C ALA A 46 -3.82 5.95 -10.76
N ARG A 47 -3.73 5.97 -12.10
CA ARG A 47 -4.81 5.68 -13.05
C ARG A 47 -4.88 4.16 -13.28
N LYS A 48 -6.08 3.59 -13.41
CA LYS A 48 -6.37 2.18 -13.74
C LYS A 48 -6.06 1.12 -12.66
N VAL A 49 -6.06 1.47 -11.38
CA VAL A 49 -5.98 0.49 -10.27
C VAL A 49 -7.21 0.64 -9.38
N ASP A 50 -7.71 -0.47 -8.83
CA ASP A 50 -8.82 -0.43 -7.88
C ASP A 50 -8.32 0.00 -6.49
N LEU A 51 -9.16 0.72 -5.75
CA LEU A 51 -8.86 1.25 -4.43
C LEU A 51 -9.59 0.47 -3.33
N VAL A 52 -8.86 0.11 -2.29
CA VAL A 52 -9.40 -0.25 -0.98
C VAL A 52 -8.95 0.82 0.01
N TYR A 53 -9.85 1.38 0.80
CA TYR A 53 -9.51 2.42 1.77
C TYR A 53 -10.48 2.46 2.95
N GLY A 54 -10.24 3.39 3.86
CA GLY A 54 -10.98 3.50 5.12
C GLY A 54 -12.43 4.04 5.03
N GLY A 55 -12.95 4.34 3.84
CA GLY A 55 -14.38 4.65 3.62
C GLY A 55 -14.88 6.06 3.96
N GLY A 56 -14.01 6.96 4.42
CA GLY A 56 -14.37 8.35 4.76
C GLY A 56 -14.39 9.29 3.54
N SER A 57 -15.29 10.28 3.51
CA SER A 57 -15.44 11.22 2.39
C SER A 57 -14.67 12.54 2.54
N LEU A 58 -13.93 12.72 3.64
CA LEU A 58 -13.20 13.95 3.94
C LEU A 58 -11.69 13.83 3.71
N GLY A 59 -11.01 14.99 3.66
CA GLY A 59 -9.55 15.04 3.66
C GLY A 59 -8.89 14.39 2.45
N LEU A 60 -7.76 13.71 2.68
CA LEU A 60 -7.08 12.94 1.62
C LEU A 60 -7.88 11.70 1.24
N MET A 61 -8.63 11.11 2.18
CA MET A 61 -9.47 9.92 1.91
C MET A 61 -10.51 10.19 0.81
N GLY A 62 -11.24 11.30 0.91
CA GLY A 62 -12.19 11.72 -0.13
C GLY A 62 -11.51 12.06 -1.46
N GLN A 63 -10.33 12.69 -1.41
CA GLN A 63 -9.59 13.07 -2.62
C GLN A 63 -9.05 11.87 -3.39
N VAL A 64 -8.48 10.89 -2.68
CA VAL A 64 -7.95 9.66 -3.28
C VAL A 64 -9.08 8.83 -3.88
N SER A 65 -10.18 8.64 -3.15
CA SER A 65 -11.32 7.86 -3.66
C SER A 65 -11.94 8.50 -4.90
N GLU A 66 -12.14 9.82 -4.89
CA GLU A 66 -12.63 10.58 -6.04
C GLU A 66 -11.68 10.50 -7.25
N ALA A 67 -10.37 10.63 -7.02
CA ALA A 67 -9.37 10.56 -8.09
C ALA A 67 -9.33 9.18 -8.76
N VAL A 68 -9.37 8.10 -7.98
CA VAL A 68 -9.41 6.73 -8.51
C VAL A 68 -10.71 6.48 -9.27
N HIS A 69 -11.85 6.89 -8.72
CA HIS A 69 -13.15 6.71 -9.37
C HIS A 69 -13.23 7.45 -10.71
N LYS A 70 -12.80 8.72 -10.76
CA LYS A 70 -12.68 9.50 -12.01
C LYS A 70 -11.69 8.88 -13.01
N GLY A 71 -10.67 8.19 -12.52
CA GLY A 71 -9.73 7.41 -13.32
C GLY A 71 -10.30 6.09 -13.86
N GLY A 72 -11.56 5.76 -13.55
CA GLY A 72 -12.24 4.53 -13.96
C GLY A 72 -11.92 3.31 -13.09
N GLY A 73 -11.22 3.48 -11.97
CA GLY A 73 -10.95 2.41 -11.01
C GLY A 73 -12.16 2.13 -10.13
N HIS A 74 -12.28 0.88 -9.67
CA HIS A 74 -13.28 0.51 -8.67
C HIS A 74 -12.83 0.99 -7.28
N VAL A 75 -13.76 1.43 -6.43
CA VAL A 75 -13.47 1.94 -5.09
C VAL A 75 -14.25 1.15 -4.05
N ILE A 76 -13.55 0.64 -3.04
CA ILE A 76 -14.11 -0.07 -1.88
C ILE A 76 -13.72 0.67 -0.60
N GLY A 77 -14.67 1.35 0.01
CA GLY A 77 -14.54 1.92 1.35
C GLY A 77 -14.97 0.93 2.43
N VAL A 78 -14.09 0.62 3.38
CA VAL A 78 -14.42 -0.22 4.54
C VAL A 78 -14.51 0.64 5.79
N ILE A 79 -15.69 0.67 6.41
CA ILE A 79 -15.96 1.57 7.52
C ILE A 79 -16.73 0.86 8.65
N PRO A 80 -16.35 1.04 9.92
CA PRO A 80 -17.16 0.57 11.04
C PRO A 80 -18.51 1.29 11.06
N THR A 81 -19.60 0.58 11.34
CA THR A 81 -20.95 1.17 11.41
C THR A 81 -21.01 2.33 12.40
N THR A 82 -20.23 2.26 13.48
CA THR A 82 -20.13 3.32 14.51
C THR A 82 -19.46 4.61 14.04
N LEU A 83 -18.68 4.57 12.95
CA LEU A 83 -17.97 5.73 12.42
C LEU A 83 -18.63 6.34 11.19
N MET A 84 -19.62 5.67 10.58
CA MET A 84 -20.27 6.14 9.35
C MET A 84 -20.78 7.57 9.45
N GLY A 85 -21.57 7.90 10.48
CA GLY A 85 -22.12 9.26 10.64
C GLY A 85 -21.08 10.34 10.94
N LYS A 86 -19.85 9.96 11.30
CA LYS A 86 -18.75 10.89 11.60
C LYS A 86 -17.82 11.10 10.41
N GLU A 87 -17.50 10.04 9.68
CA GLU A 87 -16.50 10.04 8.61
C GLU A 87 -17.13 10.14 7.21
N ILE A 88 -18.43 9.85 7.07
CA ILE A 88 -19.20 10.01 5.82
C ILE A 88 -20.19 11.16 6.02
N THR A 89 -19.76 12.37 5.72
CA THR A 89 -20.58 13.59 5.83
C THR A 89 -21.00 14.17 4.48
N GLY A 90 -20.47 13.62 3.39
CA GLY A 90 -20.85 13.92 2.01
C GLY A 90 -21.03 12.65 1.18
N GLU A 91 -21.19 12.81 -0.14
CA GLU A 91 -21.27 11.68 -1.07
C GLU A 91 -19.97 10.87 -1.07
N THR A 92 -20.11 9.55 -1.13
CA THR A 92 -19.00 8.61 -1.30
C THR A 92 -19.04 8.05 -2.71
N VAL A 93 -17.87 7.73 -3.25
CA VAL A 93 -17.75 7.06 -4.54
C VAL A 93 -17.43 5.58 -4.34
N GLY A 94 -18.01 4.74 -5.20
CA GLY A 94 -17.84 3.29 -5.16
C GLY A 94 -18.65 2.57 -4.07
N GLU A 95 -18.19 1.38 -3.72
CA GLU A 95 -18.82 0.52 -2.71
C GLU A 95 -18.44 0.95 -1.29
N VAL A 96 -19.41 0.94 -0.38
CA VAL A 96 -19.17 1.11 1.06
C VAL A 96 -19.52 -0.19 1.78
N ARG A 97 -18.53 -0.81 2.43
CA ARG A 97 -18.67 -2.02 3.24
C ARG A 97 -18.68 -1.63 4.72
N ALA A 98 -19.86 -1.69 5.32
CA ALA A 98 -20.03 -1.51 6.75
C ALA A 98 -19.57 -2.76 7.52
N VAL A 99 -18.78 -2.58 8.57
CA VAL A 99 -18.26 -3.67 9.43
C VAL A 99 -18.54 -3.40 10.90
N ALA A 100 -18.45 -4.45 11.74
CA ALA A 100 -18.82 -4.35 13.16
C ALA A 100 -17.82 -3.52 14.00
N GLY A 101 -16.55 -3.44 13.59
CA GLY A 101 -15.53 -2.73 14.37
C GLY A 101 -14.19 -2.57 13.66
N MET A 102 -13.24 -1.93 14.35
CA MET A 102 -11.93 -1.57 13.78
C MET A 102 -11.08 -2.77 13.36
N HIS A 103 -11.08 -3.85 14.13
CA HIS A 103 -10.33 -5.06 13.75
C HIS A 103 -10.86 -5.68 12.46
N GLN A 104 -12.19 -5.84 12.35
CA GLN A 104 -12.81 -6.35 11.13
C GLN A 104 -12.56 -5.42 9.93
N ARG A 105 -12.53 -4.10 10.15
CA ARG A 105 -12.20 -3.11 9.13
C ARG A 105 -10.81 -3.35 8.55
N LYS A 106 -9.79 -3.43 9.41
CA LYS A 106 -8.39 -3.64 8.98
C LYS A 106 -8.22 -5.01 8.31
N ALA A 107 -8.86 -6.05 8.84
CA ALA A 107 -8.85 -7.38 8.23
C ALA A 107 -9.49 -7.38 6.83
N GLU A 108 -10.65 -6.74 6.65
CA GLU A 108 -11.31 -6.65 5.35
C GLU A 108 -10.49 -5.84 4.35
N MET A 109 -9.88 -4.73 4.78
CA MET A 109 -8.97 -3.95 3.94
C MET A 109 -7.75 -4.77 3.50
N ALA A 110 -7.13 -5.51 4.43
CA ALA A 110 -5.99 -6.36 4.13
C ALA A 110 -6.34 -7.53 3.19
N ARG A 111 -7.50 -8.17 3.35
CA ARG A 111 -7.96 -9.26 2.47
C ARG A 111 -8.16 -8.82 1.02
N ASN A 112 -8.72 -7.64 0.81
CA ASN A 112 -9.13 -7.18 -0.52
C ASN A 112 -8.01 -6.46 -1.31
N SER A 113 -6.78 -6.46 -0.81
CA SER A 113 -5.68 -5.65 -1.36
C SER A 113 -4.47 -6.50 -1.74
N ASP A 114 -3.75 -6.09 -2.78
CA ASP A 114 -2.51 -6.75 -3.26
C ASP A 114 -1.25 -6.08 -2.70
N ALA A 115 -1.34 -4.78 -2.39
CA ALA A 115 -0.30 -3.98 -1.76
C ALA A 115 -0.91 -2.87 -0.90
N PHE A 116 -0.09 -2.29 -0.02
CA PHE A 116 -0.46 -1.22 0.91
C PHE A 116 0.35 0.04 0.64
N ILE A 117 -0.31 1.20 0.66
CA ILE A 117 0.33 2.51 0.55
C ILE A 117 -0.13 3.41 1.68
N ALA A 118 0.81 4.04 2.38
CA ALA A 118 0.53 5.12 3.31
C ALA A 118 0.84 6.48 2.69
N LEU A 119 -0.18 7.33 2.61
CA LEU A 119 -0.07 8.75 2.32
C LEU A 119 -0.02 9.55 3.63
N PRO A 120 0.39 10.83 3.61
CA PRO A 120 0.41 11.67 4.80
C PRO A 120 -0.86 11.57 5.65
N GLY A 121 -0.70 11.36 6.96
CA GLY A 121 -1.82 11.04 7.84
C GLY A 121 -1.44 11.01 9.32
N GLY A 122 -2.43 11.08 10.19
CA GLY A 122 -2.23 11.13 11.63
C GLY A 122 -2.01 9.76 12.26
N TYR A 123 -2.33 9.66 13.55
CA TYR A 123 -2.18 8.42 14.32
C TYR A 123 -2.91 7.22 13.72
N GLY A 124 -4.10 7.41 13.13
CA GLY A 124 -4.82 6.32 12.48
C GLY A 124 -4.03 5.71 11.33
N THR A 125 -3.48 6.56 10.45
CA THR A 125 -2.65 6.10 9.32
C THR A 125 -1.37 5.42 9.80
N LEU A 126 -0.73 5.95 10.85
CA LEU A 126 0.45 5.33 11.44
C LEU A 126 0.14 3.97 12.08
N GLU A 127 -0.99 3.84 12.77
CA GLU A 127 -1.44 2.58 13.35
C GLU A 127 -1.71 1.52 12.28
N GLU A 128 -2.41 1.90 11.21
CA GLU A 128 -2.72 1.01 10.09
C GLU A 128 -1.46 0.55 9.34
N VAL A 129 -0.52 1.46 9.05
CA VAL A 129 0.70 1.10 8.30
C VAL A 129 1.68 0.29 9.15
N LEU A 130 1.84 0.61 10.43
CA LEU A 130 2.72 -0.15 11.32
C LEU A 130 2.16 -1.55 11.58
N GLU A 131 0.84 -1.73 11.60
CA GLU A 131 0.23 -3.06 11.73
C GLU A 131 0.56 -3.97 10.54
N VAL A 132 0.41 -3.48 9.30
CA VAL A 132 0.77 -4.31 8.12
C VAL A 132 2.28 -4.53 7.98
N ILE A 133 3.11 -3.60 8.44
CA ILE A 133 4.57 -3.81 8.54
C ILE A 133 4.87 -4.92 9.55
N ALA A 134 4.27 -4.86 10.75
CA ALA A 134 4.44 -5.88 11.76
C ALA A 134 3.94 -7.25 11.28
N TRP A 135 2.83 -7.30 10.54
CA TRP A 135 2.36 -8.55 9.94
C TRP A 135 3.31 -9.13 8.90
N SER A 136 3.89 -8.28 8.07
CA SER A 136 4.93 -8.73 7.13
C SER A 136 6.18 -9.22 7.87
N GLN A 137 6.57 -8.55 8.97
CA GLN A 137 7.71 -8.97 9.80
C GLN A 137 7.51 -10.35 10.41
N LEU A 138 6.27 -10.63 10.81
CA LEU A 138 5.80 -11.90 11.35
C LEU A 138 5.39 -12.90 10.25
N GLY A 139 5.75 -12.68 8.98
CA GLY A 139 5.49 -13.60 7.86
C GLY A 139 4.02 -13.91 7.55
N ILE A 140 3.08 -13.12 8.07
CA ILE A 140 1.64 -13.33 7.90
C ILE A 140 1.22 -13.03 6.46
N HIS A 141 1.87 -12.06 5.83
CA HIS A 141 1.70 -11.77 4.42
C HIS A 141 3.01 -11.34 3.78
N SER A 142 3.06 -11.45 2.46
CA SER A 142 4.18 -11.02 1.61
C SER A 142 3.83 -9.81 0.73
N LYS A 143 2.68 -9.16 1.00
CA LYS A 143 2.19 -8.01 0.21
C LYS A 143 3.11 -6.79 0.37
N PRO A 144 3.50 -6.11 -0.71
CA PRO A 144 4.34 -4.92 -0.64
C PRO A 144 3.72 -3.80 0.20
N VAL A 145 4.53 -3.09 0.98
CA VAL A 145 4.14 -1.91 1.75
C VAL A 145 4.96 -0.70 1.30
N GLY A 146 4.29 0.41 1.01
CA GLY A 146 4.90 1.64 0.50
C GLY A 146 4.56 2.88 1.33
N LEU A 147 5.55 3.73 1.60
CA LEU A 147 5.36 5.05 2.20
C LEU A 147 5.54 6.13 1.13
N LEU A 148 4.50 6.89 0.84
CA LEU A 148 4.58 8.02 -0.07
C LEU A 148 5.11 9.25 0.68
N ASN A 149 6.43 9.44 0.62
CA ASN A 149 7.19 10.42 1.38
C ASN A 149 7.21 11.82 0.73
N VAL A 150 6.02 12.36 0.49
CA VAL A 150 5.88 13.71 -0.12
C VAL A 150 6.42 14.77 0.83
N ASP A 151 7.27 15.67 0.31
CA ASP A 151 7.91 16.76 1.07
C ASP A 151 8.63 16.29 2.36
N GLY A 152 9.12 15.04 2.40
CA GLY A 152 9.80 14.50 3.58
C GLY A 152 8.87 14.20 4.76
N TYR A 153 7.57 14.02 4.53
CA TYR A 153 6.58 13.76 5.58
C TYR A 153 6.96 12.62 6.54
N TYR A 154 7.56 11.55 6.02
CA TYR A 154 7.97 10.36 6.74
C TYR A 154 9.44 10.34 7.17
N ASP A 155 10.23 11.40 6.94
CA ASP A 155 11.68 11.40 7.23
C ASP A 155 11.99 11.02 8.68
N PHE A 156 11.22 11.56 9.64
CA PHE A 156 11.41 11.23 11.05
C PHE A 156 10.96 9.83 11.42
N LEU A 157 9.96 9.27 10.72
CA LEU A 157 9.56 7.88 10.91
C LEU A 157 10.64 6.94 10.36
N LEU A 158 11.20 7.25 9.19
CA LEU A 158 12.29 6.49 8.59
C LEU A 158 13.52 6.50 9.50
N ALA A 159 13.92 7.66 10.00
CA ALA A 159 15.03 7.79 10.93
C ALA A 159 14.78 7.06 12.26
N PHE A 160 13.55 7.05 12.75
CA PHE A 160 13.17 6.29 13.94
C PHE A 160 13.31 4.78 13.72
N ILE A 161 12.90 4.28 12.56
CA ILE A 161 13.03 2.86 12.19
C ILE A 161 14.51 2.50 12.01
N ASP A 162 15.31 3.36 11.38
CA ASP A 162 16.78 3.18 11.27
C ASP A 162 17.41 3.05 12.66
N LYS A 163 17.01 3.90 13.61
CA LYS A 163 17.45 3.81 15.00
C LYS A 163 17.04 2.49 15.66
N ALA A 164 15.83 2.00 15.40
CA ALA A 164 15.37 0.71 15.91
C ALA A 164 16.18 -0.47 15.34
N VAL A 165 16.67 -0.36 14.10
CA VAL A 165 17.62 -1.32 13.51
C VAL A 165 18.97 -1.23 14.20
N ASP A 166 19.52 -0.02 14.35
CA ASP A 166 20.82 0.21 14.99
C ASP A 166 20.86 -0.29 16.43
N ASP A 167 19.73 -0.16 17.16
CA ASP A 167 19.59 -0.63 18.54
C ASP A 167 19.20 -2.12 18.65
N GLY A 168 19.05 -2.81 17.52
CA GLY A 168 18.79 -4.25 17.48
C GLY A 168 17.34 -4.67 17.79
N PHE A 169 16.39 -3.74 17.74
CA PHE A 169 14.95 -4.05 17.87
C PHE A 169 14.33 -4.53 16.55
N VAL A 170 14.95 -4.19 15.41
CA VAL A 170 14.56 -4.66 14.08
C VAL A 170 15.78 -5.30 13.41
N LYS A 171 15.64 -6.50 12.85
CA LYS A 171 16.74 -7.14 12.11
C LYS A 171 17.10 -6.28 10.88
N PRO A 172 18.39 -6.15 10.51
CA PRO A 172 18.78 -5.39 9.33
C PRO A 172 18.08 -5.84 8.04
N SER A 173 17.82 -7.14 7.85
CA SER A 173 17.04 -7.66 6.72
C SER A 173 15.59 -7.14 6.72
N GLN A 174 14.97 -7.06 7.91
CA GLN A 174 13.59 -6.62 8.09
C GLN A 174 13.40 -5.11 7.90
N ARG A 175 14.48 -4.32 7.84
CA ARG A 175 14.42 -2.89 7.48
C ARG A 175 13.82 -2.65 6.09
N HIS A 176 13.89 -3.66 5.23
CA HIS A 176 13.46 -3.61 3.84
C HIS A 176 12.03 -4.15 3.63
N ILE A 177 11.27 -4.42 4.69
CA ILE A 177 9.86 -4.86 4.62
C ILE A 177 8.97 -3.85 3.88
N PHE A 178 9.35 -2.58 3.87
CA PHE A 178 8.63 -1.53 3.16
C PHE A 178 9.59 -0.68 2.33
N VAL A 179 9.03 -0.06 1.28
CA VAL A 179 9.73 0.91 0.43
C VAL A 179 9.19 2.32 0.67
N SER A 180 9.99 3.33 0.35
CA SER A 180 9.52 4.72 0.33
C SER A 180 9.99 5.45 -0.92
N ALA A 181 9.22 6.44 -1.35
CA ALA A 181 9.54 7.28 -2.50
C ALA A 181 8.85 8.65 -2.36
N PRO A 182 9.41 9.72 -2.96
CA PRO A 182 8.85 11.07 -2.84
C PRO A 182 7.59 11.30 -3.69
N ASP A 183 7.36 10.47 -4.70
CA ASP A 183 6.20 10.57 -5.59
C ASP A 183 5.58 9.20 -5.91
N ALA A 184 4.32 9.25 -6.37
CA ALA A 184 3.50 8.05 -6.59
C ALA A 184 4.04 7.15 -7.71
N ARG A 185 4.70 7.72 -8.72
CA ARG A 185 5.22 6.96 -9.86
C ARG A 185 6.40 6.10 -9.41
N GLU A 186 7.37 6.73 -8.75
CA GLU A 186 8.52 6.01 -8.20
C GLU A 186 8.08 4.99 -7.14
N LEU A 187 7.10 5.33 -6.30
CA LEU A 187 6.60 4.40 -5.29
C LEU A 187 5.98 3.15 -5.92
N VAL A 188 5.11 3.31 -6.91
CA VAL A 188 4.47 2.18 -7.60
C VAL A 188 5.51 1.31 -8.29
N GLN A 189 6.53 1.90 -8.93
CA GLN A 189 7.62 1.14 -9.51
C GLN A 189 8.36 0.30 -8.46
N LYS A 190 8.74 0.89 -7.33
CA LYS A 190 9.38 0.15 -6.22
C LYS A 190 8.49 -0.96 -5.66
N LEU A 191 7.18 -0.73 -5.59
CA LEU A 191 6.23 -1.76 -5.18
C LEU A 191 6.17 -2.89 -6.21
N GLU A 192 6.18 -2.59 -7.51
CA GLU A 192 6.18 -3.61 -8.56
C GLU A 192 7.43 -4.48 -8.53
N GLU A 193 8.59 -3.89 -8.22
CA GLU A 193 9.90 -4.55 -8.11
C GLU A 193 10.12 -5.22 -6.73
N TYR A 194 9.23 -5.02 -5.76
CA TYR A 194 9.40 -5.55 -4.40
C TYR A 194 9.34 -7.08 -4.34
N GLU A 195 10.36 -7.66 -3.70
CA GLU A 195 10.42 -9.05 -3.27
C GLU A 195 10.30 -9.14 -1.74
N ALA A 196 9.52 -10.11 -1.25
CA ALA A 196 9.24 -10.23 0.17
C ALA A 196 10.49 -10.64 0.96
N VAL A 197 10.76 -9.92 2.04
CA VAL A 197 11.80 -10.29 3.00
C VAL A 197 11.41 -11.61 3.68
N GLN A 198 12.24 -12.65 3.52
CA GLN A 198 12.07 -13.94 4.19
C GLN A 198 12.89 -13.99 5.48
N ASP A 199 12.37 -14.66 6.49
CA ASP A 199 13.07 -14.97 7.75
C ASP A 199 12.88 -16.47 8.01
N ASP A 200 13.83 -17.28 7.53
CA ASP A 200 13.70 -18.75 7.45
C ASP A 200 13.79 -19.47 8.81
N GLU A 201 13.92 -18.76 9.92
CA GLU A 201 14.34 -19.34 11.21
C GLU A 201 13.39 -19.09 12.40
N ASP A 202 12.12 -18.65 12.21
CA ASP A 202 11.20 -18.47 13.34
C ASP A 202 10.26 -19.69 13.58
N PRO A 203 10.50 -20.50 14.64
CA PRO A 203 9.70 -21.69 14.95
C PRO A 203 8.27 -21.39 15.44
N ALA A 204 7.93 -20.13 15.78
CA ALA A 204 6.59 -19.74 16.20
C ALA A 204 5.62 -19.47 15.02
N MET A 205 6.17 -19.36 13.81
CA MET A 205 5.45 -19.04 12.58
C MET A 205 4.22 -19.92 12.31
N PRO A 206 4.27 -21.27 12.42
CA PRO A 206 3.13 -22.12 12.11
C PRO A 206 1.93 -21.89 13.02
N LYS A 207 2.18 -21.62 14.31
CA LYS A 207 1.13 -21.38 15.29
C LYS A 207 0.45 -20.02 15.07
N LEU A 208 1.26 -19.00 14.79
CA LEU A 208 0.76 -17.65 14.53
C LEU A 208 -0.14 -17.62 13.29
N LEU A 209 0.27 -18.29 12.22
CA LEU A 209 -0.51 -18.40 10.98
C LEU A 209 -1.89 -19.01 11.24
N TRP A 210 -1.95 -20.09 12.03
CA TRP A 210 -3.22 -20.74 12.40
C TRP A 210 -4.14 -19.81 13.22
N GLU A 211 -3.61 -19.09 14.22
CA GLU A 211 -4.40 -18.15 15.02
C GLU A 211 -4.97 -17.00 14.16
N MET A 212 -4.23 -16.62 13.12
CA MET A 212 -4.63 -15.55 12.21
C MET A 212 -5.68 -15.98 11.20
N GLU A 213 -5.62 -17.21 10.70
CA GLU A 213 -6.72 -17.78 9.92
C GLU A 213 -8.03 -17.80 10.72
N GLN A 214 -7.97 -18.12 12.03
CA GLN A 214 -9.14 -18.04 12.91
C GLN A 214 -9.66 -16.62 13.11
N ALA A 215 -8.77 -15.62 13.12
CA ALA A 215 -9.13 -14.20 13.10
C ALA A 215 -9.55 -13.70 11.70
N GLY A 216 -9.51 -14.60 10.71
CA GLY A 216 -9.93 -14.42 9.34
C GLY A 216 -8.87 -13.82 8.42
N TYR A 217 -7.60 -13.69 8.79
CA TYR A 217 -6.56 -13.24 7.86
C TYR A 217 -6.11 -14.42 6.99
N ASN A 218 -6.10 -14.25 5.66
CA ASN A 218 -5.54 -15.27 4.77
C ASN A 218 -4.02 -15.11 4.68
N ALA A 219 -3.28 -16.15 5.07
CA ALA A 219 -1.85 -16.26 4.87
C ALA A 219 -1.48 -16.37 3.38
N SER A 220 -0.23 -16.05 3.04
CA SER A 220 0.30 -16.16 1.67
C SER A 220 0.16 -17.58 1.10
N PRO A 221 -0.22 -17.75 -0.19
CA PRO A 221 -0.30 -19.06 -0.82
C PRO A 221 1.04 -19.81 -0.90
N LEU A 222 2.18 -19.13 -0.71
CA LEU A 222 3.53 -19.72 -0.72
C LEU A 222 3.81 -20.65 0.47
N LEU A 223 3.02 -20.61 1.55
CA LEU A 223 3.23 -21.45 2.74
C LEU A 223 2.29 -22.65 2.84
N ALA A 224 1.28 -22.74 1.95
CA ALA A 224 0.37 -23.89 1.92
C ALA A 224 1.07 -25.20 1.52
N GLU A 225 2.26 -25.12 0.89
CA GLU A 225 3.08 -26.29 0.53
C GLU A 225 3.95 -26.82 1.68
N ILE A 226 4.14 -26.05 2.77
CA ILE A 226 4.96 -26.48 3.92
C ILE A 226 4.11 -27.20 4.98
N ALA A 227 2.79 -27.05 4.93
CA ALA A 227 1.85 -27.72 5.83
C ALA A 227 1.26 -29.03 5.27
N GLY A 228 1.79 -29.54 4.15
CA GLY A 228 1.36 -30.77 3.47
C GLY A 228 2.28 -31.96 3.70
#